data_AF-A0A2V7KWW5-F1
#
_entry.id   AF-A0A2V7KWW5-F1
#
_cell.length_a   1.000
_cell.length_b   1.000
_cell.length_c   1.000
_cell.angle_alpha   90.00
_cell.angle_beta   90.00
_cell.angle_gamma   90.00
#
_symmetry.space_group_name_H-M   'P 1'
#
loop_
_entity.id
_entity.type
_entity.pdbx_description
1 polymer ?
#
loop_
_entity_poly.entity_id
_entity_poly.type
_entity_poly.pdbx_seq_one_letter_code
_entity_poly.pdbx_strand_id
1 'polypeptide(L)'
;MSEEIYGPERAQRLVALLRALAARIQELDRAGRLLDAAPELQKLLGNARSELFHYEVRSTYDTPDVAESRRIVDEALGGELSLDDPDDDEPWRGNREA
;
A
#
# COMPACT_ATOMS: atom_id res chain seq x y z
N MET A 1 -2.35 -1.13 -14.35
CA MET A 1 -2.28 -2.05 -13.19
C MET A 1 -3.58 -1.86 -12.42
N SER A 2 -4.35 -2.91 -12.21
CA SER A 2 -5.68 -2.84 -11.61
C SER A 2 -5.60 -2.23 -10.21
N GLU A 3 -6.21 -1.05 -10.08
CA GLU A 3 -6.33 -0.29 -8.84
C GLU A 3 -7.27 -1.06 -7.90
N GLU A 4 -6.70 -2.02 -7.17
CA GLU A 4 -7.46 -2.90 -6.30
C GLU A 4 -7.93 -2.11 -5.08
N ILE A 5 -9.17 -1.60 -5.15
CA ILE A 5 -9.89 -1.03 -4.02
C ILE A 5 -9.83 -2.04 -2.88
N TYR A 6 -9.34 -1.62 -1.70
CA TYR A 6 -9.13 -2.47 -0.53
C TYR A 6 -10.42 -3.19 -0.13
N GLY A 7 -10.56 -4.43 -0.58
CA GLY A 7 -11.75 -5.23 -0.36
C GLY A 7 -11.80 -5.89 1.04
N PRO A 8 -13.00 -6.32 1.49
CA PRO A 8 -13.20 -7.04 2.75
C PRO A 8 -12.32 -8.30 2.86
N GLU A 9 -11.90 -8.86 1.74
CA GLU A 9 -11.00 -10.02 1.69
C GLU A 9 -9.64 -9.78 2.34
N ARG A 10 -9.06 -8.58 2.22
CA ARG A 10 -7.74 -8.31 2.83
C ARG A 10 -7.83 -8.24 4.35
N ALA A 11 -8.91 -7.66 4.88
CA ALA A 11 -9.18 -7.68 6.31
C ALA A 11 -9.37 -9.13 6.81
N GLN A 12 -10.09 -9.96 6.05
CA GLN A 12 -10.24 -11.38 6.39
C GLN A 12 -8.90 -12.13 6.38
N ARG A 13 -8.04 -11.87 5.38
CA ARG A 13 -6.68 -12.44 5.32
C ARG A 13 -5.84 -12.02 6.53
N LEU A 14 -5.91 -10.76 6.93
CA LEU A 14 -5.18 -10.26 8.10
C LEU A 14 -5.68 -10.93 9.39
N VAL A 15 -7.00 -11.06 9.56
CA VAL A 15 -7.59 -11.79 10.69
C VAL A 15 -7.14 -13.25 10.71
N ALA A 16 -7.10 -13.91 9.54
CA ALA A 16 -6.62 -15.28 9.43
C ALA A 16 -5.15 -15.40 9.83
N LEU A 17 -4.30 -14.46 9.39
CA LEU A 17 -2.89 -14.39 9.77
C LEU A 17 -2.71 -14.27 11.29
N LEU A 18 -3.47 -13.38 11.93
CA LEU A 18 -3.41 -13.18 13.39
C LEU A 18 -3.87 -14.42 14.16
N ARG A 19 -4.91 -15.09 13.68
CA ARG A 19 -5.38 -16.36 14.27
C ARG A 19 -4.34 -17.48 14.13
N ALA A 20 -3.68 -17.57 12.98
CA ALA A 20 -2.61 -18.54 12.76
C ALA A 20 -1.42 -18.30 13.69
N LEU A 21 -1.01 -17.04 13.88
CA LEU A 21 0.03 -16.67 14.84
C LEU A 21 -0.36 -17.06 16.27
N ALA A 22 -1.60 -16.74 16.70
CA ALA A 22 -2.08 -17.12 18.03
C ALA A 22 -2.09 -18.64 18.25
N ALA A 23 -2.55 -19.40 17.25
CA ALA A 23 -2.54 -20.86 17.30
C ALA A 23 -1.12 -21.41 17.45
N ARG A 24 -0.14 -20.84 16.72
CA ARG A 24 1.26 -21.25 16.81
C ARG A 24 1.88 -20.98 18.17
N ILE A 25 1.59 -19.82 18.77
CA ILE A 25 2.02 -19.48 20.14
C ILE A 25 1.46 -20.51 21.14
N GLN A 26 0.18 -20.84 21.06
CA GLN A 26 -0.43 -21.82 21.96
C GLN A 26 0.08 -23.24 21.75
N GLU A 27 0.45 -23.62 20.53
CA GLU A 27 1.09 -24.91 20.26
C GLU A 27 2.46 -24.99 20.93
N LEU A 28 3.29 -23.96 20.79
CA LEU A 28 4.62 -23.89 21.36
C LEU A 28 4.59 -23.83 22.90
N ASP A 29 3.63 -23.12 23.47
CA ASP A 29 3.40 -23.05 24.91
C ASP A 29 3.03 -24.42 25.48
N ARG A 30 2.05 -25.11 24.88
CA ARG A 30 1.66 -26.48 25.28
C ARG A 30 2.80 -27.48 25.17
N ALA A 31 3.73 -27.27 24.23
CA ALA A 31 4.91 -28.10 24.07
C ALA A 31 6.06 -27.74 25.03
N GLY A 32 5.94 -26.67 25.82
CA GLY A 32 7.01 -26.17 26.69
C GLY A 32 8.20 -25.57 25.93
N ARG A 33 8.02 -25.19 24.66
CA ARG A 33 9.07 -24.76 23.72
C ARG A 33 8.95 -23.29 23.31
N LEU A 34 8.15 -22.51 24.03
CA LEU A 34 7.83 -21.14 23.65
C LEU A 34 9.08 -20.26 23.51
N LEU A 35 10.03 -20.37 24.44
CA LEU A 35 11.29 -19.62 24.39
C LEU A 35 12.29 -20.21 23.39
N ASP A 36 12.31 -21.53 23.22
CA ASP A 36 13.18 -22.19 22.22
C ASP A 36 12.85 -21.76 20.78
N ALA A 37 11.58 -21.41 20.54
CA ALA A 37 11.09 -20.93 19.25
C ALA A 37 11.20 -19.41 19.08
N ALA A 38 11.94 -18.69 19.93
CA ALA A 38 12.05 -17.23 19.87
C ALA A 38 12.42 -16.68 18.47
N PRO A 39 13.38 -17.24 17.71
CA PRO A 39 13.69 -16.75 16.36
C PRO A 39 12.55 -16.93 15.36
N GLU A 40 11.74 -17.99 15.50
CA GLU A 40 10.56 -18.22 14.67
C GLU A 40 9.47 -17.19 15.00
N LEU A 41 9.18 -17.01 16.28
CA LEU A 41 8.18 -16.08 16.77
C LEU A 41 8.49 -14.63 16.39
N GLN A 42 9.76 -14.22 16.48
CA GLN A 42 10.18 -12.88 16.05
C GLN A 42 9.90 -12.63 14.55
N LYS A 43 10.13 -13.62 13.69
CA LYS A 43 9.81 -13.51 12.26
C LYS A 43 8.31 -13.39 12.02
N LEU A 44 7.51 -14.24 12.67
CA LEU A 44 6.05 -14.22 12.51
C LEU A 44 5.45 -12.90 13.01
N LEU A 45 5.90 -12.42 14.17
CA LEU A 45 5.49 -11.12 14.72
C LEU A 45 5.92 -9.96 13.83
N GLY A 46 7.13 -10.02 13.26
CA GLY A 46 7.61 -9.03 12.29
C GLY A 46 6.72 -8.96 11.05
N ASN A 47 6.36 -10.10 10.48
CA ASN A 47 5.47 -10.18 9.32
C ASN A 47 4.06 -9.67 9.66
N ALA A 48 3.49 -10.08 10.79
CA ALA A 48 2.19 -9.61 11.24
C ALA A 48 2.16 -8.09 11.44
N ARG A 49 3.21 -7.53 12.05
CA ARG A 49 3.37 -6.08 12.23
C ARG A 49 3.41 -5.34 10.90
N SER A 50 4.18 -5.81 9.92
CA SER A 50 4.26 -5.17 8.60
C SER A 50 2.91 -5.17 7.89
N GLU A 51 2.18 -6.30 7.91
CA GLU A 51 0.85 -6.38 7.30
C GLU A 51 -0.19 -5.49 8.00
N LEU A 52 -0.14 -5.43 9.34
CA LEU A 52 -0.98 -4.51 10.12
C LEU A 52 -0.70 -3.06 9.79
N PHE A 53 0.57 -2.68 9.67
CA PHE A 53 0.97 -1.33 9.29
C PHE A 53 0.48 -0.97 7.88
N HIS A 54 0.65 -1.88 6.91
CA HIS A 54 0.10 -1.69 5.57
C HIS A 54 -1.43 -1.56 5.57
N TYR A 55 -2.11 -2.32 6.42
CA TYR A 55 -3.55 -2.21 6.57
C TYR A 55 -3.95 -0.86 7.18
N GLU A 56 -3.29 -0.40 8.25
CA GLU A 56 -3.61 0.86 8.92
C GLU A 56 -3.33 2.09 8.04
N VAL A 57 -2.14 2.14 7.43
CA VAL A 57 -1.76 3.25 6.54
C VAL A 57 -2.72 3.30 5.34
N ARG A 58 -2.99 2.17 4.68
CA ARG A 58 -3.86 2.19 3.50
C ARG A 58 -5.34 2.33 3.87
N SER A 59 -5.80 1.85 5.03
CA SER A 59 -7.15 2.15 5.52
C SER A 59 -7.36 3.64 5.78
N THR A 60 -6.29 4.39 6.02
CA THR A 60 -6.34 5.84 6.25
C THR A 60 -6.25 6.66 4.96
N TYR A 61 -5.56 6.15 3.92
CA TYR A 61 -5.24 6.91 2.71
C TYR A 61 -5.83 6.36 1.40
N ASP A 62 -6.26 5.10 1.32
CA ASP A 62 -7.00 4.55 0.16
C ASP A 62 -8.51 4.68 0.41
N THR A 63 -8.98 5.91 0.58
CA THR A 63 -10.41 6.23 0.54
C THR A 63 -10.89 6.35 -0.92
N PRO A 64 -12.20 6.15 -1.19
CA PRO A 64 -12.76 6.33 -2.53
C PRO A 64 -12.38 7.67 -3.16
N ASP A 65 -12.34 8.73 -2.36
CA ASP A 65 -12.00 10.09 -2.79
C ASP A 65 -10.55 10.23 -3.28
N VAL A 66 -9.61 9.49 -2.65
CA VAL A 66 -8.19 9.49 -3.07
C VAL A 66 -8.01 8.65 -4.34
N ALA A 67 -8.74 7.53 -4.47
CA ALA A 67 -8.76 6.75 -5.70
C ALA A 67 -9.43 7.51 -6.86
N GLU A 68 -10.47 8.30 -6.60
CA GLU A 68 -11.06 9.21 -7.59
C GLU A 68 -10.09 10.33 -7.97
N SER A 69 -9.43 10.95 -7.00
CA SER A 69 -8.41 11.98 -7.26
C SER A 69 -7.25 11.44 -8.10
N ARG A 70 -6.78 10.21 -7.84
CA ARG A 70 -5.75 9.54 -8.65
C ARG A 70 -6.25 9.24 -10.07
N ARG A 71 -7.46 8.71 -10.22
CA ARG A 71 -8.09 8.49 -11.53
C ARG A 71 -8.19 9.78 -12.35
N ILE A 72 -8.60 10.88 -11.73
CA ILE A 72 -8.68 12.20 -12.39
C ILE A 72 -7.29 12.66 -12.85
N VAL A 73 -6.26 12.49 -12.02
CA VAL A 73 -4.87 12.85 -12.38
C VAL A 73 -4.35 11.95 -13.51
N ASP A 74 -4.57 10.64 -13.44
CA ASP A 74 -4.15 9.70 -14.46
C ASP A 74 -4.90 9.92 -15.79
N GLU A 75 -6.19 10.26 -15.75
CA GLU A 75 -6.98 10.66 -16.93
C GLU A 75 -6.43 11.94 -17.55
N ALA A 76 -6.08 12.94 -16.73
CA ALA A 76 -5.46 14.18 -17.18
C ALA A 76 -4.04 13.99 -17.75
N LEU A 77 -3.29 12.99 -17.28
CA LEU A 77 -1.96 12.65 -17.78
C LEU A 77 -2.00 11.72 -19.02
N GLY A 78 -3.05 10.90 -19.15
CA GLY A 78 -3.26 9.95 -20.25
C GLY A 78 -4.02 10.53 -21.45
N GLY A 79 -4.69 11.67 -21.27
CA GLY A 79 -5.17 12.51 -22.36
C GLY A 79 -3.99 13.22 -23.00
N GLU A 80 -3.58 12.72 -24.17
CA GLU A 80 -2.66 13.29 -25.14
C GLU A 80 -2.41 14.80 -24.94
N LEU A 81 -1.39 15.15 -24.13
CA LEU A 81 -0.68 16.41 -24.31
C LEU A 81 0.04 16.28 -25.65
N SER A 82 -0.71 16.50 -26.74
CA SER A 82 -0.15 16.87 -28.04
C SER A 82 0.61 18.19 -27.84
N LEU A 83 1.84 18.09 -27.35
CA LEU A 83 2.82 19.18 -27.26
C LEU A 83 3.42 19.44 -28.65
N ASP A 84 2.57 19.46 -29.67
CA ASP A 84 2.89 19.82 -31.04
C ASP A 84 1.78 20.76 -31.53
N ASP A 85 1.62 21.87 -30.81
CA ASP A 85 0.99 23.07 -31.38
C ASP A 85 2.12 23.98 -31.85
N PRO A 86 2.39 24.07 -33.17
CA PRO A 86 3.51 24.83 -33.70
C PRO A 86 3.32 26.36 -33.69
N ASP A 87 2.32 26.88 -32.97
CA ASP A 87 2.08 28.33 -32.83
C ASP A 87 2.15 28.78 -31.35
N ASP A 88 3.29 28.57 -30.68
CA ASP A 88 3.52 29.02 -29.28
C ASP A 88 4.50 30.21 -29.20
N ASP A 89 4.09 31.35 -29.75
CA ASP A 89 4.73 32.67 -29.55
C ASP A 89 4.31 33.28 -28.20
N GLU A 90 4.64 32.59 -27.09
CA GLU A 90 4.30 33.06 -25.74
C GLU A 90 5.50 33.70 -24.99
N PRO A 91 5.35 34.96 -24.50
CA PRO A 91 6.47 35.81 -24.07
C PRO A 91 7.05 35.47 -22.68
N TRP A 92 6.56 34.45 -22.00
CA TRP A 92 6.93 34.10 -20.62
C TRP A 92 8.09 33.11 -20.53
N ARG A 93 8.56 32.57 -21.66
CA ARG A 93 9.81 31.79 -21.71
C ARG A 93 10.99 32.74 -21.71
N GLY A 94 11.22 33.35 -20.54
CA GLY A 94 12.29 34.30 -20.31
C GLY A 94 13.62 33.77 -20.82
N ASN A 95 14.20 34.54 -21.75
CA ASN A 95 15.56 34.41 -22.25
C ASN A 95 16.51 34.13 -21.08
N ARG A 96 17.05 32.92 -21.02
CA ARG A 96 18.15 32.58 -20.12
C ARG A 96 19.41 32.47 -20.95
N GLU A 97 19.85 33.58 -21.52
CA GLU A 97 21.19 33.73 -22.07
C GLU A 97 21.61 35.21 -22.03
N ALA A 98 22.54 35.50 -21.11
CA ALA A 98 23.74 36.30 -21.31
C ALA A 98 24.67 36.12 -20.10
#